data_AF-A0A9P6K985-F1
#
_entry.id   AF-A0A9P6K985-F1
#
_cell.length_a   1.000
_cell.length_b   1.000
_cell.length_c   1.000
_cell.angle_alpha   90.00
_cell.angle_beta   90.00
_cell.angle_gamma   90.00
#
_symmetry.space_group_name_H-M   'P 1'
#
loop_
_entity.id
_entity.type
_entity.pdbx_description
1 polymer ?
#
loop_
_entity_poly.entity_id
_entity_poly.type
_entity_poly.pdbx_seq_one_letter_code
_entity_poly.pdbx_strand_id
1 'polypeptide(L)'
;MQARARNAAALRVREQDMEKVQGTIKQFVRDWSEGGKSERDAIYVPIVQELQERFASVPAQERGRLNVLVPGSGLGRLAYEIAHAGFSCQGNEFSYYMLLASNFILNKTKHVSQFKVYPYIHSFSNISRSEDVLTSAMIPDVNPSDIPRGADFSMVAGDFLEVYGLEEENFGKDALTSSELLFF
;
A
#
# COMPACT_ATOMS: atom_id res chain seq x y z
N MET A 1 24.49 8.14 -35.95
CA MET A 1 24.61 9.07 -34.79
C MET A 1 23.34 9.89 -34.51
N GLN A 2 22.56 10.31 -35.51
CA GLN A 2 21.34 11.13 -35.30
C GLN A 2 20.13 10.39 -34.68
N ALA A 3 20.03 9.06 -34.78
CA ALA A 3 18.92 8.30 -34.18
C ALA A 3 19.00 8.21 -32.63
N ARG A 4 20.19 8.28 -32.04
CA ARG A 4 20.38 8.25 -30.57
C ARG A 4 19.99 9.58 -29.90
N ALA A 5 20.22 10.71 -30.57
CA ALA A 5 19.87 12.03 -30.05
C ALA A 5 18.34 12.26 -30.01
N ARG A 6 17.60 11.61 -30.92
CA ARG A 6 16.13 11.71 -31.01
C ARG A 6 15.41 10.95 -29.89
N ASN A 7 16.07 9.97 -29.25
CA ASN A 7 15.53 9.18 -28.14
C ASN A 7 15.74 9.81 -26.75
N ALA A 8 16.70 10.74 -26.59
CA ALA A 8 16.95 11.38 -25.30
C ALA A 8 15.88 12.45 -24.96
N ALA A 9 15.27 13.07 -25.97
CA ALA A 9 14.18 14.02 -25.78
C ALA A 9 12.84 13.35 -25.42
N ALA A 10 12.71 12.03 -25.65
CA ALA A 10 11.46 11.27 -25.47
C ALA A 10 11.24 10.74 -24.03
N LEU A 11 12.21 10.88 -23.13
CA LEU A 11 12.13 10.44 -21.73
C LEU A 11 12.55 11.57 -20.78
N ARG A 12 11.94 12.76 -20.95
CA ARG A 12 12.08 13.82 -19.95
C ARG A 12 11.12 13.53 -18.80
N VAL A 13 11.68 13.15 -17.65
CA VAL A 13 10.92 13.05 -16.39
C VAL A 13 10.33 14.43 -16.09
N ARG A 14 9.01 14.50 -15.91
CA ARG A 14 8.33 15.76 -15.57
C ARG A 14 8.44 16.02 -14.08
N GLU A 15 8.35 17.28 -13.67
CA GLU A 15 8.34 17.63 -12.24
C GLU A 15 7.20 16.95 -11.48
N GLN A 16 6.02 16.85 -12.11
CA GLN A 16 4.87 16.11 -11.59
C GLN A 16 5.17 14.62 -11.35
N ASP A 17 6.01 14.01 -12.19
CA ASP A 17 6.42 12.61 -12.01
C ASP A 17 7.36 12.49 -10.79
N MET A 18 8.25 13.47 -10.58
CA MET A 18 9.10 13.54 -9.39
C MET A 18 8.31 13.78 -8.10
N GLU A 19 7.29 14.62 -8.13
CA GLU A 19 6.39 14.84 -6.99
C GLU A 19 5.69 13.55 -6.57
N LYS A 20 5.25 12.73 -7.54
CA LYS A 20 4.68 11.40 -7.28
C LYS A 20 5.70 10.46 -6.64
N VAL A 21 6.94 10.43 -7.13
CA VAL A 21 8.02 9.64 -6.52
C VAL A 21 8.26 10.06 -5.07
N GLN A 22 8.34 11.37 -4.80
CA GLN A 22 8.52 11.89 -3.44
C GLN A 22 7.35 11.51 -2.52
N GLY A 23 6.11 11.58 -3.03
CA GLY A 23 4.91 11.10 -2.34
C GLY A 23 4.99 9.61 -2.00
N THR A 24 5.40 8.77 -2.95
CA THR A 24 5.58 7.33 -2.73
C THR A 24 6.65 7.02 -1.68
N ILE A 25 7.75 7.79 -1.63
CA ILE A 25 8.76 7.61 -0.57
C ILE A 25 8.18 7.91 0.81
N LYS A 26 7.35 8.95 0.93
CA LYS A 26 6.63 9.25 2.19
C LYS A 26 5.62 8.16 2.53
N GLN A 27 4.94 7.59 1.53
CA GLN A 27 3.99 6.50 1.73
C GLN A 27 4.64 5.26 2.37
N PHE A 28 5.92 4.96 2.08
CA PHE A 28 6.64 3.89 2.80
C PHE A 28 6.72 4.12 4.31
N VAL A 29 6.84 5.37 4.75
CA VAL A 29 6.88 5.71 6.18
C VAL A 29 5.53 5.39 6.82
N ARG A 30 4.46 5.88 6.20
CA ARG A 30 3.08 5.63 6.66
C ARG A 30 2.79 4.14 6.71
N ASP A 31 3.01 3.43 5.60
CA ASP A 31 2.53 2.06 5.42
C ASP A 31 3.47 1.00 5.96
N TRP A 32 4.77 1.25 6.08
CA TRP A 32 5.76 0.18 6.34
C TRP A 32 6.86 0.58 7.32
N SER A 33 6.72 1.68 8.07
CA SER A 33 7.67 2.03 9.12
C SER A 33 6.99 2.16 10.48
N GLU A 34 7.77 2.01 11.54
CA GLU A 34 7.30 2.27 12.90
C GLU A 34 6.82 3.73 13.07
N GLY A 35 7.45 4.68 12.36
CA GLY A 35 7.05 6.09 12.41
C GLY A 35 5.65 6.37 11.87
N GLY A 36 5.09 5.48 11.05
CA GLY A 36 3.71 5.57 10.56
C GLY A 36 2.69 4.90 11.48
N LYS A 37 3.11 4.22 12.55
CA LYS A 37 2.22 3.38 13.36
C LYS A 37 1.04 4.15 13.95
N SER A 38 1.25 5.33 14.52
CA SER A 38 0.17 6.12 15.13
C SER A 38 -0.90 6.51 14.11
N GLU A 39 -0.50 6.84 12.88
CA GLU A 39 -1.42 7.18 11.79
C GLU A 39 -2.20 5.96 11.32
N ARG A 40 -1.53 4.80 11.19
CA ARG A 40 -2.20 3.53 10.87
C ARG A 40 -3.14 3.08 11.97
N ASP A 41 -2.76 3.20 13.23
CA ASP A 41 -3.60 2.82 14.37
C ASP A 41 -4.89 3.67 14.41
N ALA A 42 -4.83 4.94 14.01
CA ALA A 42 -5.99 5.81 13.95
C ALA A 42 -6.98 5.45 12.81
N ILE A 43 -6.51 4.81 11.74
CA ILE A 43 -7.30 4.60 10.51
C ILE A 43 -7.55 3.11 10.25
N TYR A 44 -6.52 2.27 10.25
CA TYR A 44 -6.59 0.86 9.85
C TYR A 44 -7.15 -0.03 10.96
N VAL A 45 -6.79 0.23 12.21
CA VAL A 45 -7.28 -0.59 13.34
C VAL A 45 -8.80 -0.56 13.45
N PRO A 46 -9.49 0.60 13.38
CA PRO A 46 -10.96 0.63 13.37
C PRO A 46 -11.58 -0.16 12.19
N ILE A 47 -10.98 -0.11 11.00
CA ILE A 47 -11.47 -0.84 9.82
C ILE A 47 -11.37 -2.36 10.05
N VAL A 48 -10.23 -2.83 10.56
CA VAL A 48 -10.01 -4.26 10.84
C VAL A 48 -10.92 -4.73 11.96
N GLN A 49 -11.12 -3.91 13.00
CA GLN A 49 -12.05 -4.21 14.10
C GLN A 49 -13.49 -4.34 13.61
N GLU A 50 -13.97 -3.41 12.78
CA GLU A 50 -15.31 -3.47 12.20
C GLU A 50 -15.50 -4.76 11.38
N LEU A 51 -14.51 -5.18 10.59
CA LEU A 51 -14.57 -6.46 9.89
C LEU A 51 -14.66 -7.65 10.86
N GLN A 52 -13.86 -7.66 11.92
CA GLN A 52 -13.88 -8.72 12.93
C GLN A 52 -15.21 -8.79 13.68
N GLU A 53 -15.81 -7.64 13.99
CA GLU A 53 -17.12 -7.54 14.65
C GLU A 53 -18.24 -7.98 13.71
N ARG A 54 -18.26 -7.48 12.47
CA ARG A 54 -19.26 -7.83 11.46
C ARG A 54 -19.27 -9.32 11.12
N PHE A 55 -18.12 -9.97 11.18
CA PHE A 55 -17.95 -11.41 10.94
C PHE A 55 -17.63 -12.19 12.22
N ALA A 56 -18.06 -11.70 13.39
CA ALA A 56 -17.81 -12.37 14.67
C ALA A 56 -18.47 -13.75 14.77
N SER A 57 -19.58 -13.97 14.06
CA SER A 57 -20.27 -15.26 13.98
C SER A 57 -19.55 -16.31 13.13
N VAL A 58 -18.60 -15.89 12.29
CA VAL A 58 -17.77 -16.79 11.47
C VAL A 58 -16.56 -17.24 12.29
N PRO A 59 -16.36 -18.57 12.49
CA PRO A 59 -15.19 -19.08 13.21
C PRO A 59 -13.89 -18.57 12.60
N ALA A 60 -12.90 -18.24 13.44
CA ALA A 60 -11.63 -17.67 12.99
C ALA A 60 -10.94 -18.51 11.90
N GLN A 61 -11.03 -19.85 11.99
CA GLN A 61 -10.44 -20.78 11.03
C GLN A 61 -11.12 -20.75 9.65
N GLU A 62 -12.36 -20.26 9.59
CA GLU A 62 -13.12 -20.12 8.35
C GLU A 62 -13.03 -18.72 7.75
N ARG A 63 -12.53 -17.71 8.48
CA ARG A 63 -12.52 -16.32 7.99
C ARG A 63 -11.71 -16.13 6.71
N GLY A 64 -10.76 -17.02 6.43
CA GLY A 64 -10.02 -17.03 5.17
C GLY A 64 -10.90 -17.23 3.94
N ARG A 65 -12.14 -17.75 4.09
CA ARG A 65 -13.10 -17.86 2.98
C ARG A 65 -13.80 -16.54 2.64
N LEU A 66 -13.67 -15.53 3.49
CA LEU A 66 -14.29 -14.23 3.31
C LEU A 66 -13.36 -13.33 2.50
N ASN A 67 -13.86 -12.80 1.39
CA ASN A 67 -13.09 -12.00 0.46
C ASN A 67 -13.33 -10.50 0.71
N VAL A 68 -12.29 -9.78 1.11
CA VAL A 68 -12.31 -8.34 1.32
C VAL A 68 -11.55 -7.64 0.19
N LEU A 69 -12.15 -6.58 -0.36
CA LEU A 69 -11.49 -5.73 -1.35
C LEU A 69 -11.09 -4.39 -0.74
N VAL A 70 -9.88 -3.94 -1.07
CA VAL A 70 -9.35 -2.60 -0.76
C VAL A 70 -8.97 -1.87 -2.05
N PRO A 71 -9.86 -1.08 -2.67
CA PRO A 71 -9.46 -0.24 -3.80
C PRO A 71 -8.69 0.99 -3.35
N GLY A 72 -7.79 1.48 -4.21
CA GLY A 72 -6.83 2.53 -3.83
C GLY A 72 -5.91 2.08 -2.70
N SER A 73 -5.41 0.84 -2.77
CA SER A 73 -4.66 0.18 -1.69
C SER A 73 -3.25 0.75 -1.47
N GLY A 74 -2.75 1.64 -2.33
CA GLY A 74 -1.44 2.27 -2.16
C GLY A 74 -0.31 1.24 -2.07
N LEU A 75 0.42 1.20 -0.96
CA LEU A 75 1.48 0.21 -0.75
C LEU A 75 0.98 -1.12 -0.16
N GLY A 76 -0.33 -1.29 -0.03
CA GLY A 76 -0.97 -2.55 0.35
C GLY A 76 -1.00 -2.83 1.85
N ARG A 77 -0.64 -1.86 2.72
CA ARG A 77 -0.58 -2.12 4.17
C ARG A 77 -1.93 -2.46 4.78
N LEU A 78 -3.00 -1.72 4.46
CA LEU A 78 -4.33 -2.06 4.97
C LEU A 78 -4.78 -3.44 4.49
N ALA A 79 -4.56 -3.76 3.21
CA ALA A 79 -4.90 -5.07 2.67
C ALA A 79 -4.09 -6.20 3.34
N TYR A 80 -2.82 -5.96 3.66
CA TYR A 80 -2.00 -6.84 4.48
C TYR A 80 -2.57 -7.01 5.90
N GLU A 81 -2.93 -5.93 6.60
CA GLU A 81 -3.48 -6.02 7.97
C GLU A 81 -4.80 -6.82 8.02
N ILE A 82 -5.65 -6.65 7.01
CA ILE A 82 -6.89 -7.43 6.86
C ILE A 82 -6.56 -8.91 6.62
N ALA A 83 -5.58 -9.20 5.75
CA ALA A 83 -5.14 -10.57 5.50
C ALA A 83 -4.48 -11.21 6.74
N HIS A 84 -3.67 -10.44 7.46
CA HIS A 84 -3.03 -10.84 8.71
C HIS A 84 -4.05 -11.12 9.82
N ALA A 85 -5.18 -10.40 9.82
CA ALA A 85 -6.32 -10.68 10.70
C ALA A 85 -7.12 -11.96 10.34
N GLY A 86 -6.73 -12.66 9.27
CA GLY A 86 -7.25 -13.97 8.88
C GLY A 86 -8.33 -13.95 7.79
N PHE A 87 -8.62 -12.80 7.17
CA PHE A 87 -9.50 -12.71 6.01
C PHE A 87 -8.72 -12.91 4.72
N SER A 88 -9.37 -13.33 3.62
CA SER A 88 -8.72 -13.20 2.32
C SER A 88 -8.91 -11.77 1.81
N CYS A 89 -7.82 -11.13 1.38
CA CYS A 89 -7.83 -9.73 0.99
C CYS A 89 -7.18 -9.50 -0.38
N GLN A 90 -7.83 -8.68 -1.19
CA GLN A 90 -7.30 -8.17 -2.44
C GLN A 90 -7.18 -6.66 -2.38
N GLY A 91 -5.97 -6.14 -2.55
CA GLY A 91 -5.77 -4.73 -2.85
C GLY A 91 -5.94 -4.45 -4.33
N ASN A 92 -6.49 -3.29 -4.68
CA ASN A 92 -6.50 -2.77 -6.05
C ASN A 92 -5.79 -1.41 -6.08
N GLU A 93 -4.97 -1.17 -7.09
CA GLU A 93 -4.25 0.08 -7.27
C GLU A 93 -4.02 0.37 -8.76
N PHE A 94 -4.07 1.66 -9.13
CA PHE A 94 -3.91 2.11 -10.52
C PHE A 94 -2.54 2.78 -10.76
N SER A 95 -2.01 3.46 -9.75
CA SER A 95 -0.75 4.20 -9.86
C SER A 95 0.44 3.26 -10.00
N TYR A 96 1.15 3.32 -11.14
CA TYR A 96 2.40 2.58 -11.33
C TYR A 96 3.47 2.88 -10.27
N TYR A 97 3.50 4.09 -9.71
CA TYR A 97 4.41 4.44 -8.62
C TYR A 97 4.14 3.59 -7.38
N MET A 98 2.86 3.44 -7.03
CA MET A 98 2.42 2.62 -5.90
C MET A 98 2.57 1.12 -6.20
N LEU A 99 2.21 0.66 -7.41
CA LEU A 99 2.33 -0.74 -7.81
C LEU A 99 3.78 -1.25 -7.80
N LEU A 100 4.73 -0.44 -8.29
CA LEU A 100 6.15 -0.81 -8.27
C LEU A 100 6.68 -0.84 -6.83
N ALA A 101 6.31 0.15 -6.02
CA ALA A 101 6.71 0.26 -4.62
C ALA A 101 6.10 -0.85 -3.74
N SER A 102 4.82 -1.18 -3.95
CA SER A 102 4.12 -2.26 -3.25
C SER A 102 4.71 -3.62 -3.62
N ASN A 103 4.93 -3.89 -4.91
CA ASN A 103 5.60 -5.12 -5.33
C ASN A 103 7.02 -5.24 -4.74
N PHE A 104 7.75 -4.13 -4.63
CA PHE A 104 9.06 -4.13 -3.98
C PHE A 104 8.97 -4.54 -2.50
N ILE A 105 8.16 -3.84 -1.70
CA ILE A 105 8.12 -4.10 -0.26
C ILE A 105 7.46 -5.44 0.07
N LEU A 106 6.41 -5.83 -0.64
CA LEU A 106 5.69 -7.08 -0.39
C LEU A 106 6.48 -8.31 -0.81
N ASN A 107 7.21 -8.25 -1.93
CA ASN A 107 7.81 -9.44 -2.55
C ASN A 107 9.34 -9.49 -2.51
N LYS A 108 10.03 -8.41 -2.12
CA LYS A 108 11.51 -8.34 -2.04
C LYS A 108 12.06 -8.17 -0.63
N THR A 109 11.18 -8.19 0.38
CA THR A 109 11.57 -8.24 1.79
C THR A 109 11.98 -9.65 2.20
N LYS A 110 13.09 -9.76 2.92
CA LYS A 110 13.62 -10.99 3.52
C LYS A 110 13.60 -10.95 5.05
N HIS A 111 13.70 -9.76 5.64
CA HIS A 111 13.61 -9.55 7.08
C HIS A 111 13.05 -8.15 7.40
N VAL A 112 12.55 -7.99 8.62
CA VAL A 112 12.08 -6.71 9.16
C VAL A 112 13.24 -5.70 9.21
N SER A 113 12.94 -4.43 8.98
CA SER A 113 13.91 -3.32 8.97
C SER A 113 15.08 -3.51 7.98
N GLN A 114 14.80 -4.11 6.83
CA GLN A 114 15.83 -4.40 5.82
C GLN A 114 16.30 -3.16 5.05
N PHE A 115 15.40 -2.21 4.79
CA PHE A 115 15.66 -1.05 3.94
C PHE A 115 15.59 0.24 4.73
N LYS A 116 16.38 1.24 4.32
CA LYS A 116 16.40 2.58 4.90
C LYS A 116 15.96 3.59 3.86
N VAL A 117 15.00 4.44 4.19
CA VAL A 117 14.51 5.53 3.34
C VAL A 117 14.70 6.88 4.02
N TYR A 118 14.88 7.93 3.21
CA TYR A 118 15.02 9.32 3.66
C TYR A 118 13.89 10.18 3.06
N PRO A 119 12.70 10.18 3.68
CA PRO A 119 11.47 10.72 3.09
C PRO A 119 11.41 12.26 3.03
N TYR A 120 12.24 12.95 3.81
CA TYR A 120 12.12 14.40 4.02
C TYR A 120 13.23 15.24 3.38
N ILE A 121 14.19 14.62 2.68
CA ILE A 121 15.37 15.31 2.10
C ILE A 121 15.02 16.35 1.02
N HIS A 122 13.77 16.34 0.54
CA HIS A 122 13.26 17.27 -0.48
C HIS A 122 12.40 18.39 0.12
N SER A 123 12.12 18.37 1.43
CA SER A 123 11.30 19.36 2.12
C SER A 123 12.18 20.29 2.94
N PHE A 124 12.25 21.57 2.56
CA PHE A 124 13.05 22.60 3.25
C PHE A 124 12.23 23.57 4.11
N SER A 125 10.91 23.39 4.13
CA SER A 125 9.99 24.19 4.95
C SER A 125 9.60 23.44 6.22
N ASN A 126 9.27 24.18 7.28
CA ASN A 126 8.81 23.64 8.57
C ASN A 126 9.77 22.64 9.25
N ILE A 127 11.08 22.80 8.99
CA ILE A 127 12.13 22.04 9.66
C ILE A 127 12.49 22.75 10.97
N SER A 128 12.39 22.05 12.10
CA SER A 128 12.78 22.61 13.41
C SER A 128 14.30 22.61 13.59
N ARG A 129 14.97 21.53 13.18
CA ARG A 129 16.43 21.39 13.25
C ARG A 129 16.97 20.91 11.91
N SER A 130 18.10 21.43 11.44
CA SER A 130 18.68 21.05 10.14
C SER A 130 18.96 19.55 10.01
N GLU A 131 19.21 18.85 11.12
CA GLU A 131 19.37 17.39 11.16
C GLU A 131 18.07 16.63 10.82
N ASP A 132 16.90 17.21 11.04
CA ASP A 132 15.60 16.56 10.82
C ASP A 132 15.37 16.23 9.33
N VAL A 133 16.00 16.98 8.42
CA VAL A 133 15.97 16.73 6.96
C VAL A 133 16.54 15.37 6.62
N LEU A 134 17.52 14.91 7.39
CA LEU A 134 18.21 13.63 7.20
C LEU A 134 17.59 12.51 8.04
N THR A 135 16.42 12.74 8.64
CA THR A 135 15.70 11.69 9.38
C THR A 135 15.37 10.53 8.44
N SER A 136 15.84 9.35 8.81
CA SER A 136 15.58 8.11 8.07
C SER A 136 14.48 7.28 8.73
N ALA A 137 13.79 6.46 7.94
CA ALA A 137 12.91 5.41 8.43
C ALA A 137 13.40 4.03 7.95
N MET A 138 13.29 3.03 8.83
CA MET A 138 13.56 1.63 8.49
C MET A 138 12.25 0.96 8.05
N ILE A 139 12.29 0.18 6.97
CA ILE A 139 11.13 -0.55 6.42
C ILE A 139 11.51 -1.97 5.97
N PRO A 140 10.58 -2.93 5.94
CA PRO A 140 9.27 -2.85 6.60
C PRO A 140 9.39 -3.06 8.13
N ASP A 141 8.46 -2.51 8.91
CA ASP A 141 8.34 -2.70 10.36
C ASP A 141 7.77 -4.07 10.77
N VAL A 142 7.13 -4.76 9.83
CA VAL A 142 6.62 -6.14 9.96
C VAL A 142 7.06 -6.99 8.76
N ASN A 143 6.93 -8.31 8.84
CA ASN A 143 7.21 -9.18 7.69
C ASN A 143 5.96 -9.26 6.78
N PRO A 144 6.00 -8.74 5.54
CA PRO A 144 4.83 -8.76 4.66
C PRO A 144 4.35 -10.16 4.25
N SER A 145 5.21 -11.17 4.41
CA SER A 145 4.86 -12.58 4.16
C SER A 145 4.24 -13.30 5.35
N ASP A 146 4.08 -12.62 6.49
CA ASP A 146 3.46 -13.20 7.69
C ASP A 146 1.93 -13.19 7.55
N ILE A 147 1.42 -14.03 6.65
CA ILE A 147 -0.03 -14.21 6.42
C ILE A 147 -0.46 -15.56 7.02
N PRO A 148 -1.54 -15.61 7.83
CA PRO A 148 -2.07 -16.84 8.38
C PRO A 148 -2.43 -17.86 7.29
N ARG A 149 -2.23 -19.15 7.60
CA ARG A 149 -2.66 -20.22 6.69
C ARG A 149 -4.17 -20.16 6.45
N GLY A 150 -4.57 -20.26 5.19
CA GLY A 150 -5.98 -20.25 4.79
C GLY A 150 -6.52 -18.88 4.41
N ALA A 151 -5.76 -17.80 4.65
CA ALA A 151 -6.03 -16.47 4.13
C ALA A 151 -5.15 -16.20 2.90
N ASP A 152 -5.75 -15.63 1.86
CA ASP A 152 -5.04 -15.20 0.66
C ASP A 152 -4.82 -13.69 0.67
N PHE A 153 -3.63 -13.25 0.26
CA PHE A 153 -3.31 -11.83 0.07
C PHE A 153 -2.85 -11.59 -1.37
N SER A 154 -3.54 -10.69 -2.08
CA SER A 154 -3.24 -10.37 -3.48
C SER A 154 -3.37 -8.88 -3.78
N MET A 155 -2.75 -8.46 -4.90
CA MET A 155 -2.82 -7.09 -5.42
C MET A 155 -3.17 -7.13 -6.92
N VAL A 156 -4.13 -6.30 -7.34
CA VAL A 156 -4.55 -6.16 -8.75
C VAL A 156 -4.24 -4.76 -9.24
N ALA A 157 -3.62 -4.68 -10.42
CA ALA A 157 -3.31 -3.42 -11.10
C ALA A 157 -4.45 -3.05 -12.05
N GLY A 158 -4.96 -1.82 -11.94
CA GLY A 158 -5.98 -1.30 -12.85
C GLY A 158 -6.91 -0.29 -12.18
N ASP A 159 -7.70 0.41 -13.00
CA ASP A 159 -8.76 1.28 -12.50
C ASP A 159 -9.84 0.45 -11.81
N PHE A 160 -10.29 0.89 -10.64
CA PHE A 160 -11.25 0.15 -9.83
C PHE A 160 -12.57 -0.13 -10.57
N LEU A 161 -13.10 0.86 -11.29
CA LEU A 161 -14.37 0.73 -12.00
C LEU A 161 -14.21 -0.10 -13.27
N GLU A 162 -13.07 -0.04 -13.94
CA GLU A 162 -12.81 -0.90 -15.10
C GLU A 162 -12.67 -2.37 -14.68
N VAL A 163 -11.99 -2.64 -13.56
CA VAL A 163 -11.70 -4.00 -13.08
C VAL A 163 -12.89 -4.64 -12.36
N TYR A 164 -13.80 -3.87 -11.75
CA TYR A 164 -14.90 -4.44 -10.96
C TYR A 164 -16.28 -3.84 -11.27
N GLY A 165 -16.39 -2.97 -12.27
CA GLY A 165 -17.67 -2.36 -12.66
C GLY A 165 -18.53 -3.21 -13.59
N LEU A 166 -17.97 -4.27 -14.17
CA LEU A 166 -18.71 -5.21 -15.02
C LEU A 166 -19.18 -6.41 -14.19
N GLU A 167 -20.46 -6.79 -14.33
CA GLU A 167 -21.13 -7.80 -13.49
C GLU A 167 -20.43 -9.18 -13.51
N GLU A 168 -19.67 -9.52 -14.56
CA GLU A 168 -18.95 -10.79 -14.67
C GLU A 168 -17.69 -10.88 -13.79
N GLU A 169 -17.11 -9.74 -13.36
CA GLU A 169 -15.88 -9.68 -12.53
C GLU A 169 -16.17 -9.29 -11.06
N ASN A 170 -17.46 -9.19 -10.69
CA ASN A 170 -17.92 -9.11 -9.30
C ASN A 170 -17.75 -10.47 -8.60
N PHE A 171 -16.51 -10.96 -8.52
CA PHE A 171 -16.09 -12.00 -7.60
C PHE A 171 -16.69 -11.70 -6.23
N GLY A 172 -17.43 -12.66 -5.68
CA GLY A 172 -18.18 -12.55 -4.43
C GLY A 172 -17.35 -12.03 -3.26
N LYS A 173 -17.26 -10.70 -3.14
CA LYS A 173 -16.62 -9.98 -2.05
C LYS A 173 -17.63 -9.81 -0.94
N ASP A 174 -17.27 -10.28 0.24
CA ASP A 174 -18.09 -10.17 1.44
C ASP A 174 -18.05 -8.76 2.05
N ALA A 175 -16.96 -8.02 1.78
CA ALA A 175 -16.79 -6.63 2.20
C ALA A 175 -15.93 -5.81 1.23
N LEU A 176 -16.24 -4.52 1.16
CA LEU A 176 -15.44 -3.49 0.51
C LEU A 176 -14.98 -2.50 1.58
N THR A 177 -13.68 -2.22 1.65
CA THR A 177 -13.13 -1.24 2.59
C THR A 177 -12.23 -0.25 1.85
N SER A 178 -12.12 0.95 2.40
CA SER A 178 -11.21 1.98 1.89
C SER A 178 -10.75 2.83 3.05
N SER A 179 -9.46 3.13 3.10
CA SER A 179 -8.95 4.11 4.06
C SER A 179 -9.04 5.54 3.54
N GLU A 180 -8.85 5.75 2.23
CA GLU A 180 -8.69 7.10 1.64
C GLU A 180 -9.07 7.18 0.15
N LEU A 181 -10.14 6.51 -0.29
CA LEU A 181 -10.73 6.82 -1.60
C LEU A 181 -11.40 8.20 -1.55
N LEU A 182 -10.60 9.24 -1.75
CA LEU A 182 -11.11 10.48 -2.32
C LEU A 182 -11.47 10.15 -3.78
N PHE A 183 -12.77 10.05 -4.04
CA PHE A 183 -13.28 10.13 -5.40
C PHE A 183 -12.79 11.45 -5.99
N PHE A 184 -11.83 11.38 -6.91
CA PHE A 184 -11.47 12.51 -7.78
C PHE A 184 -12.47 12.60 -8.93
#